data_AF-A0A1F9NHS3-F1
#
_entry.id   AF-A0A1F9NHS3-F1
#
_cell.length_a   1.000
_cell.length_b   1.000
_cell.length_c   1.000
_cell.angle_alpha   90.00
_cell.angle_beta   90.00
_cell.angle_gamma   90.00
#
_symmetry.space_group_name_H-M   'P 1'
#
loop_
_entity.id
_entity.type
_entity.pdbx_description
1 polymer ?
#
loop_
_entity_poly.entity_id
_entity_poly.type
_entity_poly.pdbx_seq_one_letter_code
_entity_poly.pdbx_strand_id
1 'polypeptide(L)' 'MIGFRRMMFNNTCSAINAMQDNSESMMNAFLKQFPWITDEARRPLKNSMAFVRESRNHYQKLIDEGYKYAEKMMNTK' A
#
# COMPACT_ATOMS: atom_id res chain seq x y z
N MET A 1 -24.89 2.45 -4.04
CA MET A 1 -23.96 3.59 -3.81
C MET A 1 -22.73 3.19 -2.98
N ILE A 2 -22.90 2.50 -1.85
CA ILE A 2 -21.77 2.15 -0.97
C ILE A 2 -20.77 1.18 -1.64
N GLY A 3 -21.25 0.18 -2.39
CA GLY A 3 -20.39 -0.72 -3.15
C GLY A 3 -19.58 -0.02 -4.26
N PHE A 4 -20.14 1.01 -4.89
CA PHE A 4 -19.38 1.84 -5.85
C PHE A 4 -18.25 2.63 -5.15
N ARG A 5 -18.51 3.18 -3.96
CA ARG A 5 -17.48 3.88 -3.15
C ARG A 5 -16.38 2.91 -2.70
N ARG A 6 -16.74 1.69 -2.28
CA ARG A 6 -15.81 0.61 -1.95
C ARG A 6 -14.92 0.23 -3.14
N MET A 7 -15.52 0.04 -4.31
CA MET A 7 -14.80 -0.26 -5.55
C MET A 7 -13.82 0.86 -5.92
N MET A 8 -14.26 2.12 -5.91
CA MET A 8 -13.40 3.28 -6.19
C MET A 8 -12.23 3.39 -5.22
N PHE A 9 -12.48 3.18 -3.92
CA PHE A 9 -11.43 3.16 -2.90
C PHE A 9 -10.40 2.06 -3.17
N ASN A 10 -10.85 0.81 -3.37
CA ASN A 10 -9.96 -0.31 -3.64
C ASN A 10 -9.12 -0.10 -4.90
N ASN A 11 -9.72 0.40 -5.98
CA ASN A 11 -9.01 0.71 -7.22
C ASN A 11 -7.95 1.80 -7.02
N THR A 12 -8.29 2.85 -6.25
CA THR A 12 -7.36 3.94 -5.94
C THR A 12 -6.17 3.43 -5.12
N CYS A 13 -6.43 2.62 -4.09
CA CYS A 13 -5.36 1.98 -3.32
C CYS A 13 -4.47 1.10 -4.20
N SER A 14 -5.05 0.27 -5.07
CA SER A 14 -4.28 -0.55 -6.01
C SER A 14 -3.39 0.28 -6.94
N ALA A 15 -3.90 1.40 -7.47
CA ALA A 15 -3.12 2.30 -8.32
C ALA A 15 -1.94 2.94 -7.55
N ILE A 16 -2.20 3.46 -6.34
CA ILE A 16 -1.15 4.05 -5.49
C ILE A 16 -0.10 3.00 -5.11
N ASN A 17 -0.52 1.78 -4.78
CA ASN A 17 0.39 0.69 -4.43
C ASN A 17 1.33 0.37 -5.60
N ALA A 18 0.80 0.27 -6.82
CA ALA A 18 1.60 0.03 -8.02
C ALA A 18 2.61 1.17 -8.28
N MET A 19 2.19 2.43 -8.11
CA MET A 19 3.08 3.58 -8.25
C MET A 19 4.21 3.58 -7.22
N GLN A 20 3.90 3.27 -5.96
CA GLN A 20 4.90 3.16 -4.90
C GLN A 20 5.87 2.01 -5.17
N ASP A 21 5.38 0.83 -5.55
CA ASP A 21 6.22 -0.34 -5.82
C ASP A 21 7.21 -0.07 -6.97
N ASN A 22 6.73 0.60 -8.02
CA ASN A 22 7.59 1.04 -9.12
C ASN A 22 8.65 2.06 -8.66
N SER A 23 8.24 3.05 -7.87
CA SER A 23 9.14 4.10 -7.35
C SER A 23 10.21 3.51 -6.42
N GLU A 24 9.85 2.56 -5.56
CA GLU A 24 10.78 1.86 -4.69
C GLU A 24 11.75 0.98 -5.49
N SER A 25 11.29 0.35 -6.57
CA SER A 25 12.14 -0.41 -7.48
C SER A 25 13.17 0.49 -8.16
N MET A 26 12.73 1.64 -8.69
CA MET A 26 13.60 2.65 -9.30
C MET A 26 14.63 3.19 -8.32
N MET A 27 14.21 3.55 -7.10
CA MET A 27 15.11 4.01 -6.04
C MET A 27 16.15 2.94 -5.69
N ASN A 28 15.73 1.68 -5.53
CA ASN A 28 16.65 0.58 -5.25
C ASN A 28 17.65 0.36 -6.40
N ALA A 29 17.22 0.47 -7.65
CA ALA A 29 18.12 0.38 -8.81
C ALA A 29 19.13 1.54 -8.83
N PHE A 30 18.68 2.75 -8.54
CA PHE A 30 19.53 3.94 -8.45
C PHE A 30 20.58 3.81 -7.33
N LEU A 31 20.17 3.39 -6.13
CA LEU A 31 21.09 3.21 -5.00
C LEU A 31 22.15 2.13 -5.25
N LYS A 32 21.87 1.14 -6.11
CA LYS A 32 22.85 0.11 -6.50
C LYS A 32 23.95 0.65 -7.42
N GLN A 33 23.76 1.81 -8.05
CA GLN A 33 24.81 2.42 -8.88
C GLN A 33 25.97 2.97 -8.05
N PHE A 34 25.76 3.20 -6.75
CA PHE A 34 26.77 3.75 -5.85
C PHE A 34 27.54 2.65 -5.11
N PRO A 35 28.84 2.45 -5.38
CA PRO A 35 29.62 1.36 -4.80
C PRO A 35 29.82 1.47 -3.27
N TRP A 36 29.66 2.67 -2.71
CA TRP A 36 29.75 2.90 -1.26
C TRP A 36 28.45 2.62 -0.50
N ILE A 37 27.33 2.38 -1.19
CA ILE A 37 26.06 2.02 -0.55
C ILE A 37 26.01 0.52 -0.33
N THR A 38 26.47 0.10 0.85
CA THR A 38 26.47 -1.29 1.29
C THR A 38 25.04 -1.79 1.58
N ASP A 39 24.89 -3.12 1.67
CA ASP A 39 23.61 -3.70 2.10
C ASP A 39 23.18 -3.26 3.49
N GLU A 40 24.14 -3.06 4.40
CA GLU A 40 23.89 -2.53 5.73
C GLU A 40 23.35 -1.11 5.68
N ALA A 41 23.93 -0.25 4.85
CA ALA A 41 23.46 1.13 4.66
C ALA A 41 22.04 1.18 4.07
N ARG A 42 21.63 0.16 3.29
CA ARG A 42 20.28 0.05 2.72
C ARG A 42 19.24 -0.53 3.68
N ARG A 43 19.66 -1.20 4.75
CA ARG A 43 18.76 -1.90 5.67
C ARG A 43 17.68 -0.98 6.28
N PRO A 44 17.98 0.24 6.78
CA PRO A 44 16.94 1.14 7.29
C PRO A 44 15.91 1.53 6.23
N LEU A 45 16.35 1.77 4.99
CA LEU A 45 15.44 2.09 3.87
C LEU A 45 14.53 0.91 3.53
N LYS A 46 15.09 -0.31 3.45
CA LYS A 46 14.29 -1.53 3.22
C LYS A 46 13.27 -1.76 4.33
N ASN A 47 13.67 -1.57 5.59
CA ASN A 47 12.76 -1.71 6.73
C ASN A 47 11.65 -0.66 6.70
N SER A 48 11.97 0.58 6.36
CA SER A 48 10.98 1.66 6.19
C SER A 48 9.98 1.35 5.07
N MET A 49 10.46 0.90 3.91
CA MET A 49 9.59 0.48 2.79
C MET A 49 8.69 -0.69 3.18
N ALA A 50 9.23 -1.70 3.86
CA ALA A 50 8.45 -2.83 4.35
C ALA A 50 7.35 -2.40 5.33
N PHE A 51 7.67 -1.51 6.28
CA PHE A 51 6.71 -0.97 7.23
C PHE A 51 5.59 -0.17 6.54
N VAL A 52 5.93 0.65 5.54
CA VAL A 52 4.94 1.41 4.75
C VAL A 52 4.02 0.46 3.98
N ARG A 53 4.58 -0.59 3.35
CA ARG A 53 3.78 -1.62 2.66
C ARG A 53 2.84 -2.37 3.59
N GLU A 54 3.29 -2.71 4.79
CA GLU A 54 2.45 -3.36 5.79
C GLU A 54 1.33 -2.41 6.25
N SER A 55 1.68 -1.17 6.58
CA SER A 55 0.74 -0.16 7.06
C SER A 55 -0.36 0.15 6.04
N ARG A 56 -0.01 0.33 4.76
CA ARG A 56 -0.99 0.60 3.70
C ARG A 56 -1.92 -0.60 3.45
N ASN A 57 -1.40 -1.83 3.53
CA ASN A 57 -2.21 -3.05 3.38
C ASN A 57 -3.19 -3.20 4.54
N HIS A 58 -2.73 -2.93 5.77
CA HIS A 58 -3.58 -2.95 6.95
C HIS A 58 -4.68 -1.89 6.85
N TYR A 59 -4.34 -0.66 6.46
CA TYR A 59 -5.30 0.41 6.24
C TYR A 59 -6.36 0.02 5.20
N GLN A 60 -5.97 -0.49 4.04
CA GLN A 60 -6.90 -0.90 2.99
C GLN A 60 -7.85 -1.99 3.50
N LYS A 61 -7.34 -2.96 4.26
CA LYS A 61 -8.15 -4.03 4.87
C LYS A 61 -9.19 -3.49 5.85
N LEU A 62 -8.80 -2.59 6.76
CA LEU A 62 -9.72 -1.98 7.73
C LEU A 62 -10.87 -1.23 7.05
N ILE A 63 -10.55 -0.48 5.99
CA ILE A 63 -11.57 0.26 5.24
C ILE A 63 -12.50 -0.69 4.46
N ASP A 64 -11.96 -1.75 3.83
CA ASP A 64 -12.77 -2.76 3.14
C ASP A 64 -13.73 -3.50 4.10
N GLU A 65 -13.27 -3.81 5.31
CA GLU A 65 -14.09 -4.37 6.39
C GLU A 65 -15.19 -3.39 6.84
N GLY A 66 -14.86 -2.11 6.98
CA GLY A 66 -15.83 -1.05 7.28
C GLY A 66 -16.92 -0.95 6.21
N TYR A 67 -16.56 -1.03 4.93
CA TYR A 67 -17.53 -1.07 3.84
C TYR A 67 -18.42 -2.31 3.88
N LYS A 68 -17.85 -3.51 4.13
CA LYS A 68 -18.65 -4.75 4.29
C LYS A 68 -19.64 -4.65 5.43
N TYR A 69 -19.22 -4.10 6.57
CA TYR A 69 -20.10 -3.90 7.73
C TYR A 69 -21.24 -2.94 7.40
N ALA A 70 -20.94 -1.83 6.73
CA ALA A 70 -21.96 -0.86 6.31
C ALA A 70 -22.94 -1.46 5.27
N GLU A 71 -22.46 -2.24 4.29
CA GLU A 71 -23.29 -2.99 3.36
C GLU A 71 -24.25 -3.94 4.10
N LYS A 72 -23.74 -4.69 5.09
CA LYS A 72 -24.56 -5.58 5.91
C LYS A 72 -25.64 -4.83 6.66
N MET A 73 -25.31 -3.71 7.32
CA MET A 73 -26.30 -2.91 8.04
C MET A 73 -27.38 -2.33 7.13
N MET A 74 -27.03 -1.92 5.91
CA MET A 74 -27.99 -1.39 4.94
C MET A 74 -28.91 -2.47 4.37
N ASN A 75 -28.43 -3.71 4.22
CA ASN A 75 -29.21 -4.85 3.72
C ASN A 75 -30.03 -5.57 4.81
N THR A 76 -29.84 -5.23 6.09
CA THR A 76 -30.60 -5.81 7.22
C THR A 76 -31.82 -4.93 7.59
N LYS A 77 -32.12 -3.89 6.79
CA LYS A 77 -33.38 -3.13 6.82
C LYS A 77 -34.25 -3.54 5.65
#